data_AF-A0A5C6M198-F1
#
_entry.id   AF-A0A5C6M198-F1
#
_cell.length_a   1.000
_cell.length_b   1.000
_cell.length_c   1.000
_cell.angle_alpha   90.00
_cell.angle_beta   90.00
_cell.angle_gamma   90.00
#
_symmetry.space_group_name_H-M   'P 1'
#
loop_
_entity.id
_entity.type
_entity.pdbx_description
1 polymer ?
#
loop_
_entity_poly.entity_id
_entity_poly.type
_entity_poly.pdbx_seq_one_letter_code
_entity_poly.pdbx_strand_id
1 'polypeptide(L)'
;MSSFRYRLIQVLLILAFLAIALRLFQFQILEGHKYRKVAQRANPDLVSRGEIVDRNQKVLCIDLNKYTLEYNPTETKEDRYYLAARLNEIIGFNRPELLNSNSSMILAHNLTSKKWV
;
A
#
# COMPACT_ATOMS: atom_id res chain seq x y z
N MET A 1 -44.25 39.73 13.81
CA MET A 1 -43.48 38.47 13.81
C MET A 1 -42.29 38.63 14.76
N SER A 2 -42.18 37.86 15.84
CA SER A 2 -41.18 38.09 16.91
C SER A 2 -39.74 37.94 16.39
N SER A 3 -39.02 39.07 16.32
CA SER A 3 -37.62 39.18 15.85
C SER A 3 -36.62 38.35 16.68
N PHE A 4 -37.00 37.95 17.90
CA PHE A 4 -36.20 37.10 18.77
C PHE A 4 -36.03 35.68 18.20
N ARG A 5 -37.12 35.08 17.70
CA ARG A 5 -37.08 33.72 17.13
C ARG A 5 -36.18 33.64 15.90
N TYR A 6 -36.21 34.69 15.08
CA TYR A 6 -35.38 34.79 13.88
C TYR A 6 -33.87 34.90 14.23
N ARG A 7 -33.52 35.76 15.21
CA ARG A 7 -32.12 35.87 15.68
C ARG A 7 -31.60 34.58 16.29
N LEU A 8 -32.44 33.85 17.03
CA LEU A 8 -32.07 32.55 17.61
C LEU A 8 -31.69 31.54 16.52
N ILE A 9 -32.49 31.45 15.46
CA ILE A 9 -32.21 30.54 14.33
C ILE A 9 -30.92 30.95 13.61
N GLN A 10 -30.68 32.24 13.40
CA GLN A 10 -29.44 32.73 12.80
C GLN A 10 -28.20 32.34 13.61
N VAL A 11 -28.25 32.49 14.93
CA VAL A 11 -27.14 32.10 15.81
C VAL A 11 -26.89 30.60 15.75
N LEU A 12 -27.93 29.77 15.80
CA LEU A 12 -27.80 28.32 15.68
C LEU A 12 -27.20 27.90 14.35
N LEU A 13 -27.60 28.56 13.26
CA LEU A 13 -27.08 28.29 11.93
C LEU A 13 -25.59 28.65 11.83
N ILE A 14 -25.19 29.81 12.36
CA ILE A 14 -23.78 30.21 12.43
C ILE A 14 -22.95 29.19 13.23
N LEU A 15 -23.45 28.75 14.39
CA LEU A 15 -22.77 27.75 15.20
C LEU A 15 -22.62 26.41 14.49
N ALA A 16 -23.64 25.98 13.74
CA ALA A 16 -23.58 24.75 12.95
C ALA A 16 -22.50 24.84 11.85
N PHE A 17 -22.44 25.95 11.11
CA PHE A 17 -21.40 26.17 10.11
C PHE A 17 -20.00 26.23 10.73
N LEU A 18 -19.87 26.86 11.89
CA LEU A 18 -18.61 26.94 12.61
C LEU A 18 -18.13 25.56 13.09
N ALA A 19 -19.04 24.72 13.58
CA ALA A 19 -18.73 23.35 13.96
C ALA A 19 -18.23 22.51 12.76
N ILE A 20 -18.88 22.66 11.60
CA ILE A 20 -18.46 21.99 10.36
C ILE A 20 -17.08 22.48 9.92
N ALA A 21 -16.82 23.80 9.97
CA ALA A 21 -15.54 24.38 9.61
C ALA A 21 -14.41 23.89 10.51
N LEU A 22 -14.65 23.83 11.82
CA LEU A 22 -13.69 23.26 12.78
C LEU A 22 -13.42 21.78 12.52
N ARG A 23 -14.45 21.00 12.17
CA ARG A 23 -14.28 19.60 11.80
C ARG A 23 -13.44 19.43 10.53
N LEU A 24 -13.65 20.29 9.53
CA LEU A 24 -12.82 20.32 8.33
C LEU A 24 -11.37 20.68 8.65
N PHE A 25 -11.16 21.70 9.48
CA PHE A 25 -9.83 22.12 9.93
C PHE A 25 -9.09 20.98 10.63
N GLN A 26 -9.78 20.24 11.51
CA GLN A 26 -9.20 19.05 12.15
C GLN A 26 -8.72 18.03 11.11
N PHE A 27 -9.57 17.67 10.15
CA PHE A 27 -9.22 16.65 9.16
C PHE A 27 -8.14 17.08 8.17
N GLN A 28 -8.15 18.34 7.76
CA GLN A 28 -7.23 18.86 6.74
C GLN A 28 -5.88 19.28 7.31
N ILE A 29 -5.85 19.91 8.49
CA ILE A 29 -4.64 20.55 9.02
C ILE A 29 -4.03 19.72 10.14
N LEU A 30 -4.81 19.29 11.14
CA LEU A 30 -4.28 18.46 12.22
C LEU A 30 -3.99 17.03 11.74
N GLU A 31 -4.93 16.42 11.04
CA GLU A 31 -4.83 15.03 10.60
C GLU A 31 -4.48 14.90 9.11
N GLY A 32 -4.15 16.00 8.42
CA GLY A 32 -3.89 16.00 6.99
C GLY A 32 -2.81 15.00 6.55
N HIS A 33 -1.74 14.87 7.35
CA HIS A 33 -0.68 13.91 7.07
C HIS A 33 -1.15 12.44 7.20
N LYS A 34 -2.02 12.14 8.16
CA LYS A 34 -2.61 10.80 8.34
C LYS A 34 -3.53 10.46 7.17
N TYR A 35 -4.43 11.36 6.81
CA TYR A 35 -5.37 11.11 5.70
C TYR A 35 -4.70 11.12 4.33
N ARG A 36 -3.61 11.88 4.14
CA ARG A 36 -2.77 11.80 2.92
C ARG A 36 -2.13 10.42 2.76
N LYS A 37 -1.64 9.82 3.86
CA LYS A 37 -1.10 8.45 3.85
C LYS A 37 -2.18 7.40 3.57
N VAL A 38 -3.38 7.57 4.13
CA VAL A 38 -4.51 6.67 3.85
C VAL A 38 -4.93 6.77 2.38
N ALA A 39 -5.00 7.98 1.81
CA ALA A 39 -5.34 8.18 0.41
C ALA A 39 -4.30 7.58 -0.56
N GLN A 40 -3.01 7.58 -0.18
CA GLN A 40 -1.94 6.93 -0.95
C GLN A 40 -1.97 5.40 -0.83
N ARG A 41 -2.51 4.86 0.27
CA ARG A 41 -2.81 3.43 0.44
C ARG A 41 -4.12 3.08 -0.26
N ALA A 42 -4.19 3.30 -1.58
CA ALA A 42 -5.36 2.96 -2.40
C ALA A 42 -5.72 1.46 -2.40
N ASN A 43 -4.87 0.61 -1.81
CA ASN A 43 -5.20 -0.78 -1.56
C ASN A 43 -5.84 -0.88 -0.18
N PRO A 44 -7.10 -1.36 -0.06
CA PRO A 44 -7.65 -1.72 1.25
C PRO A 44 -6.65 -2.64 1.94
N ASP A 45 -6.52 -2.55 3.27
CA ASP A 45 -5.68 -3.46 4.05
C ASP A 45 -6.00 -4.89 3.57
N LEU A 46 -5.05 -5.50 2.86
CA LEU A 46 -5.20 -6.82 2.29
C LEU A 46 -5.29 -7.76 3.49
N VAL A 47 -6.51 -8.11 3.88
CA VAL A 47 -6.72 -9.07 4.95
C VAL A 47 -6.23 -10.40 4.42
N SER A 48 -5.25 -10.98 5.13
CA SER A 48 -4.72 -12.27 4.72
C SER A 48 -5.82 -13.33 4.72
N ARG A 49 -5.87 -14.13 3.66
CA ARG A 49 -6.88 -15.18 3.53
C ARG A 49 -6.52 -16.34 4.45
N GLY A 50 -7.54 -16.90 5.12
CA GLY A 50 -7.37 -18.11 5.92
C GLY A 50 -6.87 -19.30 5.10
N GLU A 51 -6.11 -20.18 5.75
CA GLU A 51 -5.55 -21.39 5.15
C GLU A 51 -6.67 -22.37 4.75
N ILE A 52 -6.53 -23.00 3.58
CA ILE A 52 -7.39 -24.11 3.18
C ILE A 52 -6.67 -25.40 3.53
N VAL A 53 -7.30 -26.23 4.35
CA VAL A 53 -6.79 -27.55 4.76
C VAL A 53 -7.74 -28.66 4.31
N ASP A 54 -7.18 -29.83 4.00
CA ASP A 54 -7.96 -31.05 3.79
C ASP A 54 -8.49 -31.62 5.13
N ARG A 55 -9.36 -32.63 5.08
CA ARG A 55 -9.91 -33.36 6.25
C ARG A 55 -8.85 -33.91 7.19
N ASN A 56 -7.66 -34.20 6.66
CA ASN A 56 -6.50 -34.67 7.43
C ASN A 56 -5.57 -33.53 7.91
N GLN A 57 -6.05 -32.28 7.94
CA GLN A 57 -5.28 -31.08 8.29
C GLN A 57 -4.06 -30.80 7.40
N LYS A 58 -4.02 -31.41 6.21
CA LYS A 58 -2.98 -31.11 5.23
C LYS A 58 -3.29 -29.78 4.57
N VAL A 59 -2.37 -28.83 4.70
CA VAL A 59 -2.47 -27.51 4.07
C VAL A 59 -2.43 -27.64 2.54
N LEU A 60 -3.46 -27.12 1.89
CA LEU A 60 -3.60 -27.11 0.43
C LEU A 60 -3.34 -25.72 -0.16
N CYS A 61 -3.68 -24.65 0.56
CA CYS A 61 -3.49 -23.28 0.12
C CYS A 61 -3.25 -22.35 1.31
N ILE A 62 -2.23 -21.51 1.20
CA ILE A 62 -1.88 -20.46 2.16
C ILE A 62 -1.66 -19.15 1.43
N ASP A 63 -1.87 -18.06 2.16
CA ASP A 63 -1.52 -16.73 1.71
C ASP A 63 -0.07 -16.43 2.12
N LEU A 64 0.74 -15.94 1.18
CA LEU A 64 2.17 -15.69 1.40
C LEU A 64 2.48 -14.26 0.98
N ASN A 65 3.06 -13.50 1.91
CA ASN A 65 3.54 -12.16 1.62
C ASN A 65 4.69 -12.23 0.61
N LYS A 66 4.44 -11.70 -0.58
CA LYS A 66 5.37 -11.71 -1.68
C LYS A 66 5.92 -10.31 -1.91
N TYR A 67 7.24 -10.20 -1.83
CA TYR A 67 7.94 -8.95 -2.10
C TYR A 67 8.41 -8.94 -3.55
N THR A 68 8.02 -7.90 -4.28
CA THR A 68 8.49 -7.65 -5.65
C THR A 68 9.43 -6.46 -5.60
N LEU A 69 10.65 -6.63 -6.11
CA LEU A 69 11.62 -5.56 -6.28
C LEU A 69 11.51 -5.06 -7.72
N GLU A 70 11.20 -3.78 -7.89
CA GLU A 70 11.11 -3.13 -9.19
C GLU A 70 12.13 -1.99 -9.26
N TYR A 71 12.82 -1.88 -10.39
CA TYR A 71 13.82 -0.85 -10.63
C TYR A 71 13.56 -0.20 -11.99
N ASN A 72 13.44 1.13 -12.02
CA ASN A 72 13.29 1.91 -13.24
C ASN A 72 14.64 2.54 -13.63
N PRO A 73 15.34 2.02 -14.65
CA PRO A 73 16.66 2.51 -15.06
C PRO A 73 16.62 3.88 -15.75
N THR A 74 15.43 4.46 -15.98
CA THR A 74 15.27 5.75 -16.66
C THR A 74 15.42 6.93 -15.68
N GLU A 75 15.08 6.70 -14.41
CA GLU A 75 15.10 7.74 -13.37
C GLU A 75 16.46 7.86 -12.68
N THR A 76 17.25 6.77 -12.66
CA THR A 76 18.54 6.72 -11.98
C THR A 76 19.65 6.50 -13.02
N LYS A 77 20.62 7.41 -13.09
CA LYS A 77 21.78 7.34 -14.02
C LYS A 77 22.82 6.28 -13.63
N GLU A 78 22.40 5.23 -12.92
CA GLU A 78 23.31 4.17 -12.47
C GLU A 78 23.51 3.12 -13.56
N ASP A 79 24.70 2.52 -13.57
CA ASP A 79 25.04 1.45 -14.50
C ASP A 79 24.28 0.16 -14.13
N ARG A 80 23.44 -0.30 -15.05
CA ARG A 80 22.58 -1.48 -14.91
C ARG A 80 23.38 -2.74 -14.60
N TYR A 81 24.59 -2.87 -15.15
CA TYR A 81 25.42 -4.06 -14.97
C TYR A 81 26.02 -4.11 -13.58
N TYR A 82 26.45 -2.96 -13.04
CA TYR A 82 26.96 -2.85 -11.68
C TYR A 82 25.87 -3.20 -10.65
N LEU A 83 24.66 -2.63 -10.83
CA LEU A 83 23.53 -2.91 -9.94
C LEU A 83 23.13 -4.39 -9.96
N ALA A 84 23.06 -5.01 -11.15
CA ALA A 84 22.76 -6.43 -11.29
C ALA A 84 23.81 -7.32 -10.60
N ALA A 85 25.10 -7.00 -10.70
CA ALA A 85 26.16 -7.74 -10.03
C ALA A 85 26.04 -7.68 -8.50
N ARG A 86 25.73 -6.50 -7.95
CA ARG A 86 25.54 -6.31 -6.50
C ARG A 86 24.28 -7.00 -5.97
N LEU A 87 23.18 -6.95 -6.73
CA LEU A 87 21.96 -7.69 -6.36
C LEU A 87 22.17 -9.20 -6.42
N ASN A 88 22.95 -9.70 -7.36
CA ASN A 88 23.30 -11.12 -7.42
C ASN A 88 24.10 -11.57 -6.18
N GLU A 89 25.05 -10.75 -5.70
CA GLU A 89 25.81 -11.03 -4.48
C GLU A 89 24.92 -11.14 -3.24
N ILE A 90 23.90 -10.28 -3.13
CA ILE A 90 23.01 -10.22 -1.97
C ILE A 90 21.94 -11.33 -2.01
N ILE A 91 21.36 -11.59 -3.19
CA ILE A 91 20.18 -12.46 -3.32
C ILE A 91 20.58 -13.88 -3.79
N GLY A 92 21.78 -14.07 -4.34
CA GLY A 92 22.28 -15.36 -4.82
C GLY A 92 21.63 -15.86 -6.11
N PHE A 93 20.94 -14.99 -6.86
CA PHE A 93 20.30 -15.35 -8.14
C PHE A 93 21.30 -15.30 -9.30
N ASN A 94 21.87 -16.46 -9.65
CA ASN A 94 22.75 -16.58 -10.82
C ASN A 94 21.95 -16.70 -12.13
N ARG A 95 21.42 -15.60 -12.70
CA ARG A 95 20.88 -15.60 -14.08
C ARG A 95 20.95 -14.26 -14.84
N PRO A 96 21.18 -14.29 -16.18
CA PRO A 96 21.06 -13.14 -17.10
C PRO A 96 19.61 -12.60 -17.25
N GLU A 97 18.63 -13.24 -16.61
CA GLU A 97 17.20 -12.89 -16.64
C GLU A 97 16.88 -11.58 -15.90
N LEU A 98 17.77 -11.10 -15.02
CA LEU A 98 17.68 -9.78 -14.38
C LEU A 98 17.83 -8.63 -15.39
N LEU A 99 18.49 -8.87 -16.53
CA LEU A 99 18.78 -7.85 -17.54
C LEU A 99 17.67 -7.69 -18.58
N ASN A 100 16.78 -8.68 -18.72
CA ASN A 100 15.61 -8.60 -19.60
C ASN A 100 14.38 -8.22 -18.79
N SER A 101 13.92 -6.98 -18.96
CA SER A 101 12.91 -6.30 -18.14
C SER A 101 11.45 -6.77 -18.34
N ASN A 102 11.22 -8.06 -18.58
CA ASN A 102 9.89 -8.70 -18.55
C ASN A 102 9.76 -9.70 -17.38
N SER A 103 10.79 -9.81 -16.54
CA SER A 103 10.99 -10.92 -15.59
C SER A 103 10.36 -10.74 -14.20
N SER A 104 9.63 -9.66 -13.92
CA SER A 104 8.99 -9.46 -12.60
C SER A 104 8.05 -10.63 -12.25
N MET A 105 7.36 -11.19 -13.25
CA MET A 105 6.48 -12.34 -13.09
C MET A 105 7.23 -13.68 -12.86
N ILE A 106 8.46 -13.82 -13.35
CA ILE A 106 9.27 -15.05 -13.28
C ILE A 106 10.04 -15.13 -11.95
N LEU A 107 10.61 -14.01 -11.48
CA LEU A 107 11.26 -13.89 -10.16
C LEU A 107 10.29 -14.26 -9.04
N ALA A 108 9.06 -13.78 -9.20
CA ALA A 108 7.93 -14.12 -8.38
C ALA A 108 7.67 -15.65 -8.32
N HIS A 109 7.70 -16.36 -9.44
CA HIS A 109 7.41 -17.81 -9.47
C HIS A 109 8.49 -18.63 -8.73
N ASN A 110 9.77 -18.32 -8.95
CA ASN A 110 10.90 -19.09 -8.38
C ASN A 110 11.06 -18.95 -6.86
N LEU A 111 10.69 -17.81 -6.27
CA LEU A 111 10.65 -17.65 -4.80
C LEU A 111 9.58 -18.54 -4.15
N THR A 112 8.57 -18.95 -4.91
CA THR A 112 7.44 -19.78 -4.43
C THR A 112 7.74 -21.28 -4.59
N SER A 113 8.66 -21.66 -5.49
CA SER A 113 8.92 -23.07 -5.83
C SER A 113 10.08 -23.70 -5.06
N LYS A 114 10.70 -23.00 -4.09
CA LYS A 114 11.69 -23.62 -3.21
C LYS A 114 10.94 -24.62 -2.32
N LYS A 115 10.92 -25.87 -2.79
CA LYS A 115 10.27 -27.02 -2.15
C LYS A 115 10.68 -27.09 -0.68
N TRP A 116 9.70 -26.92 0.19
CA TRP A 116 9.79 -27.37 1.56
C TRP A 116 9.84 -28.90 1.52
N VAL A 117 11.01 -29.45 1.86
CA VAL A 117 11.19 -30.86 2.20
C VAL A 117 10.51 -31.12 3.53
#